data_AF-A0A2V9BIU8-F1
#
_entry.id   AF-A0A2V9BIU8-F1
#
_cell.length_a   1.000
_cell.length_b   1.000
_cell.length_c   1.000
_cell.angle_alpha   90.00
_cell.angle_beta   90.00
_cell.angle_gamma   90.00
#
_symmetry.space_group_name_H-M   'P 1'
#
loop_
_entity.id
_entity.type
_entity.pdbx_description
1 polymer ?
#
loop_
_entity_poly.entity_id
_entity_poly.type
_entity_poly.pdbx_seq_one_letter_code
_entity_poly.pdbx_strand_id
1 'polypeptide(L)'
;GQYNLGERVRGVEDALKKYPGVKITKTIHDKGDSRVAYDAISPLLQGKDKPDGIIGLEASGGEGAADALHRVDLDGKIPIVAFDKDPETLDWIQRGAITATVVQKPYVMAYYGLKF
;
A
#
# COMPACT_ATOMS: atom_id res chain seq x y z
N GLY A 1 -1.70 6.70 -18.33
CA GLY A 1 -1.48 6.16 -16.97
C GLY A 1 -1.15 4.68 -17.08
N GLN A 2 -0.51 4.10 -16.06
CA GLN A 2 -0.19 2.67 -16.02
C GLN A 2 -1.47 1.84 -15.89
N TYR A 3 -1.80 1.03 -16.91
CA TYR A 3 -3.09 0.33 -17.01
C TYR A 3 -3.32 -0.66 -15.86
N ASN A 4 -2.27 -1.39 -15.46
CA ASN A 4 -2.26 -2.32 -14.33
C ASN A 4 -2.65 -1.64 -13.00
N LEU A 5 -2.14 -0.43 -12.72
CA LEU A 5 -2.50 0.28 -11.48
C LEU A 5 -3.98 0.67 -11.48
N GLY A 6 -4.52 1.09 -12.63
CA GLY A 6 -5.95 1.36 -12.78
C GLY A 6 -6.82 0.13 -12.50
N GLU A 7 -6.41 -1.05 -12.96
CA GLU A 7 -7.10 -2.31 -12.65
C GLU A 7 -7.00 -2.68 -11.16
N ARG A 8 -5.84 -2.46 -10.52
CA ARG A 8 -5.68 -2.70 -9.07
C ARG A 8 -6.62 -1.80 -8.25
N VAL A 9 -6.73 -0.52 -8.60
CA VAL A 9 -7.68 0.40 -7.95
C VAL A 9 -9.12 -0.08 -8.12
N ARG A 10 -9.53 -0.41 -9.35
CA ARG A 10 -10.87 -0.97 -9.63
C ARG A 10 -11.15 -2.22 -8.81
N GLY A 11 -10.19 -3.13 -8.74
CA GLY A 11 -10.31 -4.37 -7.97
C GLY A 11 -10.54 -4.12 -6.47
N VAL A 12 -9.84 -3.13 -5.89
CA VAL A 12 -10.08 -2.72 -4.50
C VAL A 12 -11.46 -2.09 -4.34
N GLU A 13 -11.86 -1.18 -5.21
CA GLU A 13 -13.17 -0.54 -5.18
C GLU A 13 -14.30 -1.59 -5.26
N ASP A 14 -14.19 -2.54 -6.18
CA ASP A 14 -15.17 -3.60 -6.36
C ASP A 14 -15.22 -4.58 -5.17
N ALA A 15 -14.07 -4.90 -4.57
CA ALA A 15 -14.02 -5.71 -3.36
C ALA A 15 -14.67 -5.00 -2.17
N LEU A 16 -14.39 -3.70 -2.00
CA LEU A 16 -14.89 -2.91 -0.87
C LEU A 16 -16.38 -2.59 -0.96
N LYS A 17 -17.01 -2.62 -2.15
CA LYS A 17 -18.49 -2.53 -2.29
C LYS A 17 -19.25 -3.57 -1.46
N LYS A 18 -18.62 -4.70 -1.13
CA LYS A 18 -19.22 -5.77 -0.29
C LYS A 18 -19.21 -5.42 1.21
N TYR A 19 -18.50 -4.35 1.61
CA TYR A 19 -18.30 -3.94 2.99
C TYR A 19 -18.79 -2.49 3.19
N PRO A 20 -20.10 -2.25 3.36
CA PRO A 20 -20.68 -0.90 3.38
C PRO A 20 -20.18 -0.01 4.54
N GLY A 21 -19.57 -0.60 5.57
CA GLY A 21 -18.91 0.13 6.66
C GLY A 21 -17.53 0.68 6.32
N VAL A 22 -16.92 0.25 5.20
CA VAL A 22 -15.60 0.70 4.75
C VAL A 22 -15.77 1.68 3.59
N LYS A 23 -15.06 2.81 3.66
CA LYS A 23 -15.09 3.84 2.63
C LYS A 23 -13.67 4.22 2.23
N ILE A 24 -13.45 4.40 0.93
CA ILE A 24 -12.21 4.99 0.43
C ILE A 24 -12.32 6.49 0.63
N THR A 25 -11.58 7.03 1.60
CA THR A 25 -11.58 8.46 1.94
C THR A 25 -10.62 9.25 1.05
N LYS A 26 -9.55 8.61 0.56
CA LYS A 26 -8.53 9.24 -0.29
C LYS A 26 -7.84 8.21 -1.17
N THR A 27 -7.59 8.59 -2.43
CA THR A 27 -6.75 7.83 -3.36
C THR A 27 -5.53 8.69 -3.69
N ILE A 28 -4.34 8.20 -3.39
CA ILE A 28 -3.08 8.93 -3.53
C ILE A 28 -2.26 8.29 -4.65
N HIS A 29 -1.65 9.12 -5.50
CA HIS A 29 -0.70 8.68 -6.51
C HIS A 29 0.71 9.05 -6.07
N ASP A 30 1.44 8.08 -5.52
CA ASP A 30 2.82 8.22 -5.02
C ASP A 30 3.87 8.40 -6.14
N LYS A 31 3.50 8.08 -7.40
CA LYS A 31 4.41 8.14 -8.56
C LYS A 31 5.59 7.16 -8.44
N GLY A 32 5.46 6.09 -7.66
CA GLY A 32 6.52 5.11 -7.44
C GLY A 32 7.64 5.63 -6.53
N ASP A 33 7.37 6.63 -5.69
CA ASP A 33 8.34 7.23 -4.77
C ASP A 33 7.77 7.22 -3.34
N SER A 34 8.42 6.48 -2.44
CA SER A 34 7.97 6.33 -1.05
C SER A 34 7.94 7.64 -0.29
N ARG A 35 8.77 8.63 -0.68
CA ARG A 35 8.77 9.97 -0.08
C ARG A 35 7.50 10.75 -0.42
N VAL A 36 6.97 10.56 -1.63
CA VAL A 36 5.71 11.19 -2.04
C VAL A 36 4.54 10.56 -1.30
N ALA A 37 4.56 9.24 -1.09
CA ALA A 37 3.57 8.56 -0.24
C ALA A 37 3.64 9.09 1.20
N TYR A 38 4.84 9.19 1.78
CA TYR A 38 5.07 9.75 3.11
C TYR A 38 4.52 11.18 3.24
N ASP A 39 4.87 12.08 2.31
CA ASP A 39 4.45 13.49 2.33
C ASP A 39 2.93 13.63 2.21
N ALA A 40 2.28 12.72 1.48
CA ALA A 40 0.83 12.71 1.30
C ALA A 40 0.07 12.14 2.51
N ILE A 41 0.66 11.16 3.22
CA ILE A 41 0.02 10.48 4.36
C ILE A 41 0.25 11.25 5.66
N SER A 42 1.44 11.80 5.88
CA SER A 42 1.81 12.56 7.09
C SER A 42 0.77 13.61 7.52
N PRO A 43 0.27 14.51 6.64
CA PRO A 43 -0.73 15.49 7.04
C PRO A 43 -2.09 14.87 7.38
N LEU A 44 -2.44 13.70 6.82
CA LEU A 44 -3.69 12.99 7.15
C LEU A 44 -3.66 12.46 8.58
N LEU A 45 -2.50 12.01 9.05
CA LEU A 45 -2.31 11.48 10.40
C LEU A 45 -2.45 12.55 11.48
N GLN A 46 -2.17 13.81 11.14
CA GLN A 46 -2.30 14.98 12.03
C GLN A 46 -3.67 15.65 11.93
N GLY A 47 -4.38 15.42 10.82
CA GLY A 47 -5.68 16.01 10.54
C GLY A 47 -6.87 15.24 11.12
N LYS A 48 -8.07 15.74 10.82
CA LYS A 48 -9.33 15.04 11.16
C LYS A 48 -9.64 13.87 10.21
N ASP A 49 -8.94 13.78 9.09
CA ASP A 49 -9.12 12.77 8.04
C ASP A 49 -8.17 11.56 8.22
N LYS A 50 -7.83 11.25 9.48
CA LYS A 50 -6.95 10.12 9.79
C LYS A 50 -7.58 8.80 9.31
N PRO A 51 -6.87 8.00 8.50
CA PRO A 51 -7.41 6.74 8.01
C PRO A 51 -7.36 5.64 9.08
N ASP A 52 -8.34 4.74 9.04
CA ASP A 52 -8.37 3.51 9.86
C ASP A 52 -7.58 2.35 9.23
N GLY A 53 -7.11 2.51 7.99
CA GLY A 53 -6.33 1.52 7.26
C GLY A 53 -5.78 2.08 5.96
N ILE A 54 -4.69 1.49 5.46
CA ILE A 54 -3.98 1.93 4.25
C ILE A 54 -3.74 0.73 3.35
N ILE A 55 -3.98 0.90 2.05
CA ILE A 55 -3.70 -0.11 1.01
C ILE A 55 -2.72 0.49 0.00
N GLY A 56 -1.51 -0.06 -0.07
CA GLY A 56 -0.54 0.18 -1.12
C GLY A 56 -0.82 -0.73 -2.32
N LEU A 57 -0.81 -0.16 -3.53
CA LEU A 57 -1.08 -0.88 -4.77
C LEU A 57 0.19 -1.08 -5.62
N GLU A 58 1.34 -0.72 -5.06
CA GLU A 58 2.70 -0.82 -5.56
C GLU A 58 3.65 -0.79 -4.34
N ALA A 59 4.92 -1.15 -4.50
CA ALA A 59 5.88 -1.25 -3.40
C ALA A 59 6.02 0.04 -2.58
N SER A 60 6.18 1.18 -3.25
CA SER A 60 6.52 2.48 -2.63
C SER A 60 5.44 3.00 -1.68
N GLY A 61 4.16 2.74 -1.98
CA GLY A 61 3.04 3.19 -1.15
C GLY A 61 3.03 2.56 0.24
N GLY A 62 3.39 1.26 0.34
CA GLY A 62 3.48 0.56 1.62
C GLY A 62 4.62 1.07 2.50
N GLU A 63 5.79 1.27 1.90
CA GLU A 63 6.99 1.81 2.58
C GLU A 63 6.74 3.22 3.11
N GLY A 64 6.25 4.14 2.27
CA GLY A 64 6.00 5.52 2.68
C GLY A 64 4.92 5.65 3.76
N ALA A 65 3.90 4.79 3.71
CA ALA A 65 2.89 4.70 4.76
C ALA A 65 3.48 4.23 6.10
N ALA A 66 4.35 3.22 6.05
CA ALA A 66 5.01 2.68 7.24
C ALA A 66 5.90 3.73 7.90
N ASP A 67 6.75 4.44 7.12
CA ASP A 67 7.58 5.54 7.66
C ASP A 67 6.71 6.66 8.26
N ALA A 68 5.60 7.03 7.60
CA ALA A 68 4.71 8.07 8.10
C ALA A 68 4.07 7.71 9.46
N LEU A 69 3.62 6.45 9.62
CA LEU A 69 3.08 5.97 10.90
C LEU A 69 4.17 5.82 11.98
N HIS A 70 5.36 5.36 11.59
CA HIS A 70 6.48 5.15 12.49
C HIS A 70 6.88 6.44 13.20
N ARG A 71 7.00 7.56 12.46
CA ARG A 71 7.42 8.86 13.01
C ARG A 71 6.44 9.49 13.99
N VAL A 72 5.23 8.97 14.08
CA VAL A 72 4.19 9.43 15.02
C VAL A 72 3.77 8.33 16.00
N ASP A 73 4.62 7.31 16.18
CA ASP A 73 4.42 6.20 17.12
C ASP A 73 3.08 5.45 16.90
N LEU A 74 2.69 5.28 15.64
CA LEU A 74 1.47 4.58 15.22
C LEU A 74 1.73 3.23 14.54
N ASP A 75 2.95 2.70 14.64
CA ASP A 75 3.30 1.37 14.14
C ASP A 75 2.28 0.31 14.60
N GLY A 76 1.77 -0.47 13.66
CA GLY A 76 0.81 -1.55 13.91
C GLY A 76 -0.57 -1.11 14.42
N LYS A 77 -0.79 0.18 14.72
CA LYS A 77 -2.08 0.72 15.17
C LYS A 77 -3.03 1.01 14.01
N ILE A 78 -2.48 1.38 12.86
CA ILE A 78 -3.23 1.48 11.60
C ILE A 78 -2.73 0.35 10.69
N PRO A 79 -3.57 -0.62 10.29
CA PRO A 79 -3.15 -1.70 9.42
C PRO A 79 -2.76 -1.19 8.03
N ILE A 80 -1.62 -1.68 7.54
CA ILE A 80 -1.15 -1.46 6.16
C ILE A 80 -1.15 -2.79 5.42
N VAL A 81 -1.82 -2.82 4.26
CA VAL A 81 -1.63 -3.86 3.25
C VAL A 81 -0.76 -3.29 2.14
N ALA A 82 0.45 -3.80 1.98
CA ALA A 82 1.41 -3.39 0.97
C ALA A 82 1.34 -4.28 -0.29
N PHE A 83 2.23 -3.99 -1.25
CA PHE A 83 2.39 -4.74 -2.47
C PHE A 83 3.88 -5.03 -2.71
N ASP A 84 4.17 -6.13 -3.41
CA ASP A 84 5.50 -6.67 -3.69
C ASP A 84 6.31 -7.08 -2.43
N LYS A 85 7.53 -7.56 -2.66
CA LYS A 85 8.39 -8.23 -1.66
C LYS A 85 9.74 -7.55 -1.49
N ASP A 86 9.80 -6.26 -1.80
CA ASP A 86 10.99 -5.44 -1.67
C ASP A 86 11.53 -5.54 -0.25
N PRO A 87 12.86 -5.55 -0.06
CA PRO A 87 13.48 -5.75 1.25
C PRO A 87 12.92 -4.79 2.33
N GLU A 88 12.68 -3.53 1.97
CA GLU A 88 12.11 -2.50 2.83
C GLU A 88 10.70 -2.88 3.30
N THR A 89 9.83 -3.36 2.39
CA THR A 89 8.49 -3.85 2.73
C THR A 89 8.57 -5.00 3.73
N LEU A 90 9.50 -5.94 3.52
CA LEU A 90 9.66 -7.09 4.42
C LEU A 90 10.23 -6.69 5.79
N ASP A 91 11.15 -5.73 5.85
CA ASP A 91 11.69 -5.19 7.10
C ASP A 91 10.56 -4.51 7.92
N TRP A 92 9.70 -3.72 7.26
CA TRP A 92 8.55 -3.11 7.91
C TRP A 92 7.51 -4.12 8.40
N ILE A 93 7.32 -5.24 7.69
CA ILE A 93 6.50 -6.36 8.18
C ILE A 93 7.15 -6.96 9.43
N GLN A 94 8.46 -7.21 9.42
CA GLN A 94 9.19 -7.79 10.54
C GLN A 94 9.13 -6.91 11.79
N ARG A 95 9.11 -5.58 11.62
CA ARG A 95 8.93 -4.58 12.69
C ARG A 95 7.48 -4.47 13.18
N GLY A 96 6.53 -5.07 12.49
CA GLY A 96 5.10 -5.00 12.82
C GLY A 96 4.38 -3.74 12.34
N ALA A 97 5.02 -2.90 11.52
CA ALA A 97 4.41 -1.71 10.96
C ALA A 97 3.47 -2.03 9.78
N ILE A 98 3.87 -2.98 8.91
CA ILE A 98 3.03 -3.46 7.80
C ILE A 98 2.36 -4.78 8.20
N THR A 99 1.04 -4.85 8.04
CA THR A 99 0.23 -6.02 8.42
C THR A 99 0.39 -7.18 7.45
N ALA A 100 0.41 -6.89 6.15
CA ALA A 100 0.56 -7.90 5.10
C ALA A 100 1.07 -7.27 3.80
N THR A 101 1.57 -8.10 2.88
CA THR A 101 1.86 -7.68 1.50
C THR A 101 1.34 -8.70 0.50
N VAL A 102 0.97 -8.24 -0.69
CA VAL A 102 0.64 -9.08 -1.84
C VAL A 102 1.87 -9.21 -2.74
N VAL A 103 2.41 -10.42 -2.86
CA VAL A 103 3.59 -10.69 -3.67
C VAL A 103 3.24 -11.36 -4.99
N GLN A 104 3.93 -10.95 -6.05
CA GLN A 104 3.90 -11.65 -7.32
C GLN A 104 5.00 -12.73 -7.33
N LYS A 105 4.97 -13.65 -8.30
CA LYS A 105 6.03 -14.65 -8.53
C LYS A 105 6.84 -14.28 -9.79
N PRO A 106 7.78 -13.29 -9.73
CA PRO A 106 8.50 -12.81 -10.91
C PRO A 106 9.16 -13.92 -11.74
N TYR A 107 9.77 -14.92 -11.07
CA TYR A 107 10.35 -16.07 -11.77
C TYR A 107 9.32 -16.83 -12.61
N VAL A 108 8.15 -17.09 -12.05
CA VAL A 108 7.07 -17.82 -12.72
C VAL A 108 6.48 -16.98 -13.86
N MET A 109 6.32 -15.67 -13.64
CA MET A 109 5.87 -14.73 -14.67
C MET A 109 6.83 -14.71 -15.86
N ALA A 110 8.14 -14.57 -15.61
CA ALA A 110 9.16 -14.56 -16.65
C ALA A 110 9.24 -15.91 -17.39
N TYR A 111 9.19 -17.03 -16.66
CA TYR A 111 9.17 -18.37 -17.26
C TYR A 111 8.00 -18.53 -18.23
N TYR A 112 6.78 -18.18 -17.81
CA TYR A 112 5.61 -18.29 -18.68
C TYR A 112 5.61 -17.26 -19.83
N GLY A 113 6.15 -16.07 -19.61
CA GLY A 113 6.25 -15.03 -20.65
C GLY A 113 7.28 -15.32 -21.74
N LEU A 114 8.23 -16.24 -21.51
CA LEU A 114 9.18 -16.72 -22.54
C LEU A 114 8.79 -18.06 -23.15
N LYS A 115 7.99 -18.86 -22.41
CA LYS A 115 7.56 -20.19 -22.86
C LYS A 115 6.51 -20.13 -23.97
N PHE A 116 5.74 -19.06 -24.01
CA PHE A 116 4.69 -18.78 -25.00
C PHE A 116 4.99 -17.45 -25.69
#